data_AF-A0A9E4ARZ3-F1
#
_entry.id   AF-A0A9E4ARZ3-F1
#
_cell.length_a   1.000
_cell.length_b   1.000
_cell.length_c   1.000
_cell.angle_alpha   90.00
_cell.angle_beta   90.00
_cell.angle_gamma   90.00
#
_symmetry.space_group_name_H-M   'P 1'
#
loop_
_entity.id
_entity.type
_entity.pdbx_description
1 polymer ?
#
loop_
_entity_poly.entity_id
_entity_poly.type
_entity_poly.pdbx_seq_one_letter_code
_entity_poly.pdbx_strand_id
1 'polypeptide(L)'
;MKRFIALARRRNVAPSRILFIGMFLVLLGLVGCGGKLGKIETSTVDTVIADAEMAIAAALEADAPTLASDLFQSAEANLEAAKTALDEKNGNDALRLAYQAIADATLARMNSVNITKNSELNASILQSEAEVETLREAVNRKKEELTGLQSQMQDIQSAEKQLKQTVRDLQKENRELGDTRAAYGEQVAQLSETLGEIQGRARRAETEIRNYGREVAELRRKLEVADRMVKEEGYQKRTVIAEIDSLKRQLREQAQIYTEKLAEASQQNAGAKHTEYLKQKAQEARAYVASQPQLHPAKTGRISLSSEQITTGKMALRNWERAWHANNLNGHLAYYEPNIIADKVVIRESKEHRSKIDLQQLEADLHQMSTHAWNKAKADTEVEGESVIGIHRLTRLSTPAADENATELYNIWIREVWMHQVGNDWRIHHEIWQVYENVPNF
;
A
#
# COMPACT_ATOMS: atom_id res chain seq x y z
N MET A 1 34.76 30.09 -2.29
CA MET A 1 36.19 30.08 -2.64
C MET A 1 36.30 30.35 -4.13
N LYS A 2 36.87 31.51 -4.54
CA LYS A 2 37.52 31.88 -5.84
C LYS A 2 36.78 31.51 -7.17
N ARG A 3 36.74 32.32 -8.24
CA ARG A 3 37.29 33.64 -8.62
C ARG A 3 36.65 34.06 -9.96
N PHE A 4 36.46 35.38 -10.09
CA PHE A 4 36.55 36.25 -11.27
C PHE A 4 37.12 35.68 -12.59
N ILE A 5 36.48 36.06 -13.72
CA ILE A 5 37.10 36.80 -14.83
C ILE A 5 36.14 37.92 -15.29
N ALA A 6 36.70 39.10 -15.53
CA ALA A 6 36.06 40.35 -15.91
C ALA A 6 36.54 40.84 -17.28
N LEU A 7 35.91 41.94 -17.73
CA LEU A 7 36.21 42.89 -18.83
C LEU A 7 35.68 42.57 -20.23
N ALA A 8 35.32 43.52 -21.10
CA ALA A 8 34.74 44.88 -21.05
C ALA A 8 34.83 45.43 -22.49
N ARG A 9 33.81 46.13 -23.03
CA ARG A 9 34.00 47.39 -23.78
C ARG A 9 32.69 48.08 -24.18
N ARG A 10 32.58 49.35 -23.77
CA ARG A 10 31.69 50.38 -24.34
C ARG A 10 32.08 50.71 -25.77
N ARG A 11 31.11 51.15 -26.58
CA ARG A 11 31.27 52.28 -27.52
C ARG A 11 29.89 52.91 -27.83
N ASN A 12 29.69 54.12 -27.32
CA ASN A 12 28.77 55.11 -27.87
C ASN A 12 29.40 55.71 -29.14
N VAL A 13 28.64 55.85 -30.22
CA VAL A 13 28.91 56.84 -31.28
C VAL A 13 27.60 57.30 -31.91
N ALA A 14 27.31 58.58 -31.77
CA ALA A 14 26.73 59.48 -32.77
C ALA A 14 27.48 60.82 -32.59
N PRO A 15 27.48 61.83 -33.48
CA PRO A 15 27.01 61.93 -34.89
C PRO A 15 28.05 62.63 -35.84
N SER A 16 27.83 62.65 -37.18
CA SER A 16 28.44 63.65 -38.11
C SER A 16 27.69 63.65 -39.46
N ARG A 17 27.04 64.73 -39.92
CA ARG A 17 27.57 65.87 -40.70
C ARG A 17 28.47 65.50 -41.91
N ILE A 18 27.88 65.49 -43.10
CA ILE A 18 28.44 65.71 -44.45
C ILE A 18 27.25 66.31 -45.24
N LEU A 19 27.12 67.56 -45.71
CA LEU A 19 27.95 68.63 -46.30
C LEU A 19 28.41 68.38 -47.75
N PHE A 20 27.63 68.99 -48.66
CA PHE A 20 27.91 69.50 -50.02
C PHE A 20 28.70 68.67 -51.05
N ILE A 21 28.00 68.35 -52.15
CA ILE A 21 28.45 68.52 -53.55
C ILE A 21 27.14 68.87 -54.31
N GLY A 22 26.96 69.95 -55.09
CA GLY A 22 27.91 70.77 -55.85
C GLY A 22 27.60 70.63 -57.34
N MET A 23 26.63 71.39 -57.86
CA MET A 23 26.36 71.57 -59.30
C MET A 23 25.50 72.84 -59.41
N PHE A 24 26.03 74.07 -59.53
CA PHE A 24 26.78 74.70 -60.62
C PHE A 24 26.16 74.50 -62.01
N LEU A 25 25.90 75.66 -62.67
CA LEU A 25 25.33 75.91 -64.01
C LEU A 25 23.79 75.96 -64.02
N VAL A 26 23.10 77.08 -64.33
CA VAL A 26 23.43 78.20 -65.23
C VAL A 26 22.79 79.50 -64.74
N LEU A 27 23.61 80.55 -64.63
CA LEU A 27 23.23 81.96 -64.67
C LEU A 27 22.93 82.33 -66.13
N LEU A 28 21.74 82.86 -66.42
CA LEU A 28 21.51 83.70 -67.59
C LEU A 28 20.48 84.79 -67.22
N GLY A 29 20.92 86.03 -67.35
CA GLY A 29 20.26 87.21 -66.79
C GLY A 29 19.02 87.68 -67.53
N LEU A 30 18.26 88.53 -66.85
CA LEU A 30 17.24 89.39 -67.44
C LEU A 30 17.61 90.86 -67.14
N VAL A 31 18.31 91.46 -68.10
CA VAL A 31 18.14 92.87 -68.45
C VAL A 31 17.10 92.90 -69.57
N GLY A 32 16.07 93.72 -69.43
CA GLY A 32 15.05 93.90 -70.45
C GLY A 32 15.59 94.61 -71.69
N CYS A 33 15.20 94.12 -72.86
CA CYS A 33 14.97 94.87 -74.10
C CYS A 33 14.22 93.96 -75.08
N GLY A 34 13.09 94.45 -75.59
CA GLY A 34 12.30 93.77 -76.62
C GLY A 34 13.00 93.77 -77.98
N GLY A 35 12.58 92.82 -78.83
CA GLY A 35 12.82 92.86 -80.26
C GLY A 35 13.44 91.60 -80.84
N LYS A 36 12.57 90.79 -81.49
CA LYS A 36 12.88 89.77 -82.50
C LYS A 36 13.58 88.50 -82.02
N LEU A 37 12.73 87.57 -81.58
CA LEU A 37 12.97 86.12 -81.55
C LEU A 37 13.41 85.63 -82.94
N GLY A 38 14.63 85.12 -83.01
CA GLY A 38 15.12 84.33 -84.14
C GLY A 38 14.34 83.01 -84.22
N LYS A 39 14.00 82.62 -85.45
CA LYS A 39 13.38 81.34 -85.78
C LYS A 39 14.27 80.20 -85.22
N ILE A 40 13.82 79.53 -84.18
CA ILE A 40 14.36 78.20 -83.84
C ILE A 40 14.05 77.29 -85.03
N GLU A 41 15.03 76.51 -85.48
CA GLU A 41 14.81 75.53 -86.54
C GLU A 41 13.78 74.51 -86.06
N THR A 42 12.70 74.33 -86.83
CA THR A 42 11.62 73.39 -86.52
C THR A 42 12.15 71.97 -86.30
N SER A 43 13.24 71.62 -86.99
CA SER A 43 13.98 70.35 -86.84
C SER A 43 14.43 70.06 -85.41
N THR A 44 14.77 71.08 -84.61
CA THR A 44 15.22 70.91 -83.21
C THR A 44 14.04 70.73 -82.26
N VAL A 45 12.89 71.33 -82.58
CA VAL A 45 11.66 71.17 -81.77
C VAL A 45 11.07 69.78 -82.01
N ASP A 46 11.06 69.32 -83.27
CA ASP A 46 10.60 67.99 -83.66
C ASP A 46 11.38 66.88 -82.96
N THR A 47 12.71 67.02 -82.82
CA THR A 47 13.54 66.04 -82.10
C THR A 47 13.20 65.96 -80.62
N VAL A 48 12.96 67.09 -79.95
CA VAL A 48 12.67 67.10 -78.51
C VAL A 48 11.24 66.62 -78.24
N ILE A 49 10.29 66.85 -79.15
CA ILE A 49 8.96 66.25 -79.09
C ILE A 49 9.03 64.73 -79.27
N ALA A 50 9.84 64.23 -80.20
CA ALA A 50 10.06 62.79 -80.35
C ALA A 50 10.73 62.18 -79.09
N ASP A 51 11.69 62.87 -78.48
CA ASP A 51 12.27 62.47 -77.20
C ASP A 51 11.25 62.44 -76.05
N ALA A 52 10.31 63.40 -76.03
CA ALA A 52 9.20 63.42 -75.09
C ALA A 52 8.24 62.24 -75.29
N GLU A 53 7.90 61.91 -76.54
CA GLU A 53 7.09 60.73 -76.88
C GLU A 53 7.77 59.43 -76.44
N MET A 54 9.08 59.29 -76.67
CA MET A 54 9.85 58.14 -76.19
C MET A 54 9.90 58.06 -74.66
N ALA A 55 10.04 59.20 -73.97
CA ALA A 55 10.04 59.24 -72.51
C ALA A 55 8.69 58.83 -71.93
N ILE A 56 7.58 59.27 -72.53
CA ILE A 56 6.21 58.88 -72.14
C ILE A 56 5.97 57.39 -72.41
N ALA A 57 6.42 56.85 -73.55
CA ALA A 57 6.35 55.42 -73.84
C ALA A 57 7.13 54.58 -72.80
N ALA A 58 8.34 55.02 -72.43
CA ALA A 58 9.14 54.36 -71.39
C ALA A 58 8.50 54.47 -69.99
N ALA A 59 7.76 55.54 -69.70
CA ALA A 59 6.98 55.68 -68.47
C ALA A 59 5.76 54.73 -68.48
N LEU A 60 5.10 54.59 -69.62
CA LEU A 60 3.98 53.68 -69.82
C LEU A 60 4.38 52.21 -69.65
N GLU A 61 5.52 51.79 -70.21
CA GLU A 61 6.08 50.43 -70.00
C GLU A 61 6.36 50.13 -68.53
N ALA A 62 6.68 51.16 -67.74
CA ALA A 62 6.89 51.04 -66.31
C ALA A 62 5.59 51.10 -65.49
N ASP A 63 4.41 51.12 -66.12
CA ASP A 63 3.09 51.23 -65.45
C ASP A 63 2.88 52.57 -64.70
N ALA A 64 3.51 53.64 -65.18
CA ALA A 64 3.34 54.98 -64.63
C ALA A 64 1.88 55.51 -64.61
N PRO A 65 0.97 55.16 -65.56
CA PRO A 65 -0.42 55.60 -65.50
C PRO A 65 -1.14 55.20 -64.20
N THR A 66 -0.77 54.07 -63.61
CA THR A 66 -1.38 53.49 -62.40
C THR A 66 -0.62 53.86 -61.14
N LEU A 67 0.72 53.81 -61.20
CA LEU A 67 1.58 53.96 -60.01
C LEU A 67 2.12 55.39 -59.82
N ALA A 68 2.12 56.21 -60.87
CA ALA A 68 2.60 57.60 -60.86
C ALA A 68 1.69 58.52 -61.71
N SER A 69 0.37 58.31 -61.60
CA SER A 69 -0.67 58.92 -62.45
C SER A 69 -0.52 60.44 -62.62
N ASP A 70 -0.27 61.19 -61.54
CA ASP A 70 -0.22 62.65 -61.59
C ASP A 70 0.93 63.18 -62.48
N LEU A 71 2.11 62.55 -62.38
CA LEU A 71 3.28 62.92 -63.20
C LEU A 71 3.12 62.44 -64.64
N PHE A 72 2.50 61.27 -64.84
CA PHE A 72 2.22 60.75 -66.18
C PHE A 72 1.23 61.65 -66.94
N GLN A 73 0.14 62.04 -66.28
CA GLN A 73 -0.85 62.98 -66.85
C GLN A 73 -0.25 64.36 -67.12
N SER A 74 0.64 64.86 -66.23
CA SER A 74 1.38 66.11 -66.47
C SER A 74 2.27 66.02 -67.71
N ALA A 75 2.96 64.88 -67.90
CA ALA A 75 3.79 64.66 -69.08
C ALA A 75 2.97 64.63 -70.38
N GLU A 76 1.84 63.93 -70.39
CA GLU A 76 0.91 63.90 -71.54
C GLU A 76 0.35 65.29 -71.86
N ALA A 77 -0.10 66.02 -70.84
CA ALA A 77 -0.62 67.38 -71.00
C ALA A 77 0.45 68.34 -71.55
N ASN A 78 1.68 68.25 -71.06
CA ASN A 78 2.80 69.06 -71.53
C ASN A 78 3.23 68.69 -72.96
N LEU A 79 3.16 67.41 -73.35
CA LEU A 79 3.43 66.98 -74.73
C LEU A 79 2.38 67.52 -75.70
N GLU A 80 1.10 67.41 -75.36
CA GLU A 80 0.00 67.93 -76.20
C GLU A 80 0.08 69.46 -76.33
N ALA A 81 0.42 70.16 -75.23
CA ALA A 81 0.65 71.59 -75.27
C ALA A 81 1.89 71.97 -76.11
N ALA A 82 2.95 71.15 -76.09
CA ALA A 82 4.15 71.36 -76.92
C ALA A 82 3.85 71.20 -78.42
N LYS A 83 3.06 70.19 -78.80
CA LYS A 83 2.60 69.96 -80.18
C LYS A 83 1.75 71.14 -80.67
N THR A 84 0.81 71.59 -79.84
CA THR A 84 -0.02 72.76 -80.13
C THR A 84 0.83 74.03 -80.33
N ALA A 85 1.83 74.27 -79.47
CA ALA A 85 2.74 75.42 -79.60
C ALA A 85 3.63 75.35 -80.86
N LEU A 86 4.00 74.16 -81.32
CA LEU A 86 4.72 73.96 -82.57
C LEU A 86 3.85 74.31 -83.78
N ASP A 87 2.59 73.87 -83.79
CA ASP A 87 1.61 74.20 -84.84
C ASP A 87 1.36 75.72 -84.94
N GLU A 88 1.37 76.40 -83.79
CA GLU A 88 1.29 77.87 -83.68
C GLU A 88 2.59 78.61 -84.02
N LYS A 89 3.66 77.87 -84.38
CA LYS A 89 5.01 78.39 -84.70
C LYS A 89 5.69 79.09 -83.53
N ASN A 90 5.34 78.74 -82.29
CA ASN A 90 5.96 79.23 -81.06
C ASN A 90 7.00 78.22 -80.53
N GLY A 91 8.17 78.16 -81.19
CA GLY A 91 9.20 77.17 -80.91
C GLY A 91 9.79 77.23 -79.49
N ASN A 92 9.80 78.39 -78.83
CA ASN A 92 10.31 78.51 -77.46
C ASN A 92 9.40 77.80 -76.44
N ASP A 93 8.09 78.02 -76.55
CA ASP A 93 7.14 77.36 -75.66
C ASP A 93 7.03 75.87 -75.99
N ALA A 94 7.09 75.50 -77.28
CA ALA A 94 7.13 74.09 -77.70
C ALA A 94 8.33 73.34 -77.09
N LEU A 95 9.54 73.93 -77.13
CA LEU A 95 10.72 73.32 -76.49
C LEU A 95 10.58 73.25 -74.98
N ARG A 96 10.16 74.33 -74.33
CA ARG A 96 9.99 74.35 -72.87
C ARG A 96 9.01 73.27 -72.41
N LEU A 97 7.85 73.17 -73.06
CA LEU A 97 6.81 72.20 -72.74
C LEU A 97 7.26 70.77 -73.07
N ALA A 98 7.97 70.55 -74.17
CA ALA A 98 8.53 69.23 -74.49
C ALA A 98 9.59 68.78 -73.46
N TYR A 99 10.47 69.68 -73.01
CA TYR A 99 11.40 69.36 -71.91
C TYR A 99 10.69 69.11 -70.58
N GLN A 100 9.60 69.83 -70.29
CA GLN A 100 8.76 69.55 -69.12
C GLN A 100 8.10 68.17 -69.23
N ALA A 101 7.60 67.79 -70.41
CA ALA A 101 7.06 66.47 -70.68
C ALA A 101 8.12 65.36 -70.49
N ILE A 102 9.35 65.54 -70.99
CA ILE A 102 10.46 64.60 -70.77
C ILE A 102 10.76 64.45 -69.27
N ALA A 103 10.85 65.56 -68.55
CA ALA A 103 11.17 65.55 -67.12
C ALA A 103 10.08 64.84 -66.31
N ASP A 104 8.82 65.20 -66.54
CA ASP A 104 7.66 64.60 -65.87
C ASP A 104 7.53 63.11 -66.20
N ALA A 105 7.71 62.71 -67.46
CA ALA A 105 7.69 61.30 -67.88
C ALA A 105 8.82 60.49 -67.25
N THR A 106 10.04 61.05 -67.18
CA THR A 106 11.20 60.40 -66.57
C THR A 106 10.99 60.21 -65.07
N LEU A 107 10.45 61.23 -64.38
CA LEU A 107 10.10 61.15 -62.96
C LEU A 107 8.96 60.15 -62.71
N ALA A 108 7.94 60.12 -63.56
CA ALA A 108 6.84 59.17 -63.49
C ALA A 108 7.37 57.73 -63.61
N ARG A 109 8.25 57.47 -64.58
CA ARG A 109 8.93 56.17 -64.75
C ARG A 109 9.72 55.79 -63.51
N MET A 110 10.57 56.68 -63.00
CA MET A 110 11.39 56.42 -61.83
C MET A 110 10.55 56.13 -60.58
N ASN A 111 9.46 56.88 -60.36
CA ASN A 111 8.55 56.65 -59.25
C ASN A 111 7.85 55.30 -59.37
N SER A 112 7.35 54.96 -60.57
CA SER A 112 6.69 53.68 -60.81
C SER A 112 7.60 52.48 -60.55
N VAL A 113 8.84 52.54 -61.06
CA VAL A 113 9.87 51.51 -60.82
C VAL A 113 10.21 51.41 -59.33
N ASN A 114 10.34 52.54 -58.63
CA ASN A 114 10.61 52.55 -57.19
C ASN A 114 9.45 51.98 -56.37
N ILE A 115 8.20 52.29 -56.73
CA ILE A 115 7.00 51.75 -56.07
C ILE A 115 6.94 50.24 -56.26
N THR A 116 7.15 49.75 -57.48
CA THR A 116 7.19 48.31 -57.80
C THR A 116 8.30 47.59 -57.03
N LYS A 117 9.51 48.15 -57.02
CA LYS A 117 10.62 47.54 -56.30
C LYS A 117 10.38 47.54 -54.78
N ASN A 118 9.81 48.60 -54.23
CA ASN A 118 9.48 48.66 -52.81
C ASN A 118 8.35 47.69 -52.44
N SER A 119 7.35 47.49 -53.32
CA SER A 119 6.27 46.54 -53.05
C SER A 119 6.78 45.09 -53.08
N GLU A 120 7.65 44.74 -54.03
CA GLU A 120 8.33 43.44 -54.07
C GLU A 120 9.20 43.19 -52.83
N LEU A 121 9.97 44.20 -52.42
CA LEU A 121 10.81 44.10 -51.22
C LEU A 121 9.96 43.92 -49.96
N ASN A 122 8.87 44.68 -49.83
CA ASN A 122 7.94 44.54 -48.71
C ASN A 122 7.26 43.16 -48.72
N ALA A 123 6.85 42.65 -49.88
CA ALA A 123 6.28 41.31 -49.99
C ALA A 123 7.29 40.22 -49.55
N SER A 124 8.56 40.35 -49.97
CA SER A 124 9.64 39.43 -49.56
C SER A 124 9.95 39.52 -48.06
N ILE A 125 9.92 40.73 -47.48
CA ILE A 125 10.08 40.93 -46.03
C ILE A 125 8.93 40.25 -45.29
N LEU A 126 7.68 40.48 -45.69
CA LEU A 126 6.51 39.86 -45.04
C LEU A 126 6.55 38.34 -45.11
N GLN A 127 6.96 37.78 -46.26
CA GLN A 127 7.16 36.34 -46.39
C GLN A 127 8.25 35.83 -45.43
N SER A 128 9.39 36.52 -45.37
CA SER A 128 10.50 36.15 -44.49
C SER A 128 10.12 36.26 -43.02
N GLU A 129 9.35 37.27 -42.63
CA GLU A 129 8.82 37.43 -41.27
C GLU A 129 7.86 36.30 -40.90
N ALA A 130 6.98 35.90 -41.81
CA ALA A 130 6.10 34.75 -41.60
C ALA A 130 6.90 33.44 -41.43
N GLU A 131 7.92 33.21 -42.28
CA GLU A 131 8.80 32.05 -42.16
C GLU A 131 9.56 32.04 -40.83
N VAL A 132 10.09 33.19 -40.39
CA VAL A 132 10.75 33.33 -39.09
C VAL A 132 9.80 32.97 -37.94
N GLU A 133 8.55 33.42 -37.99
CA GLU A 133 7.59 33.13 -36.92
C GLU A 133 7.24 31.64 -36.88
N THR A 134 7.01 31.00 -38.04
CA THR A 134 6.77 29.54 -38.10
C THR A 134 7.96 28.73 -37.56
N LEU A 135 9.19 29.15 -37.85
CA LEU A 135 10.40 28.55 -37.32
C LEU A 135 10.51 28.75 -35.81
N ARG A 136 10.12 29.92 -35.31
CA ARG A 136 10.11 30.24 -33.88
C ARG A 136 9.14 29.34 -33.11
N GLU A 137 7.93 29.16 -33.65
CA GLU A 137 6.94 28.24 -33.11
C GLU A 137 7.43 26.79 -33.14
N ALA A 138 8.08 26.36 -34.23
CA ALA A 138 8.66 25.02 -34.32
C ALA A 138 9.76 24.80 -33.28
N VAL A 139 10.65 25.77 -33.08
CA VAL A 139 11.70 25.73 -32.06
C VAL A 139 11.11 25.68 -30.66
N ASN A 140 10.08 26.47 -30.38
CA ASN A 140 9.41 26.47 -29.07
C ASN A 140 8.75 25.11 -28.79
N ARG A 141 8.02 24.54 -29.75
CA ARG A 141 7.45 23.19 -29.63
C ARG A 141 8.52 22.13 -29.37
N LYS A 142 9.64 22.18 -30.09
CA LYS A 142 10.75 21.25 -29.87
C LYS A 142 11.42 21.43 -28.51
N LYS A 143 11.48 22.66 -28.00
CA LYS A 143 11.97 22.94 -26.66
C LYS A 143 11.05 22.33 -25.60
N GLU A 144 9.74 22.47 -25.76
CA GLU A 144 8.74 21.88 -24.87
C GLU A 144 8.83 20.34 -24.88
N GLU A 145 8.89 19.72 -26.07
CA GLU A 145 9.11 18.27 -26.21
C GLU A 145 10.39 17.82 -25.48
N LEU A 146 11.49 18.56 -25.64
CA LEU A 146 12.77 18.24 -25.01
C LEU A 146 12.69 18.36 -23.48
N THR A 147 12.00 19.37 -22.96
CA THR A 147 11.76 19.47 -21.50
C THR A 147 10.89 18.34 -20.97
N GLY A 148 9.86 17.92 -21.72
CA GLY A 148 9.03 16.77 -21.37
C GLY A 148 9.83 15.46 -21.33
N LEU A 149 10.68 15.23 -22.33
CA LEU A 149 11.58 14.07 -22.38
C LEU A 149 12.60 14.08 -21.24
N GLN A 150 13.13 15.24 -20.87
CA GLN A 150 14.03 15.36 -19.71
C GLN A 150 13.33 14.99 -18.40
N SER A 151 12.09 15.41 -18.20
CA SER A 151 11.28 15.01 -17.03
C SER A 151 11.06 13.50 -17.00
N GLN A 152 10.62 12.91 -18.13
CA GLN A 152 10.41 11.46 -18.22
C GLN A 152 11.70 10.67 -17.92
N MET A 153 12.85 11.16 -18.38
CA MET A 153 14.13 10.53 -18.08
C MET A 153 14.48 10.59 -16.59
N GLN A 154 14.18 11.69 -15.90
CA GLN A 154 14.36 11.79 -14.45
C GLN A 154 13.44 10.84 -13.67
N ASP A 155 12.19 10.70 -14.12
CA ASP A 155 11.22 9.78 -13.53
C ASP A 155 11.69 8.33 -13.69
N ILE A 156 12.15 7.96 -14.89
CA ILE A 156 12.71 6.62 -15.17
C ILE A 156 13.95 6.36 -14.30
N GLN A 157 14.87 7.32 -14.18
CA GLN A 157 16.05 7.16 -13.31
C GLN A 157 15.68 6.98 -11.83
N SER A 158 14.61 7.65 -11.39
CA SER A 158 14.11 7.52 -10.02
C SER A 158 13.47 6.15 -9.80
N ALA A 159 12.67 5.68 -10.75
CA ALA A 159 12.10 4.34 -10.74
C ALA A 159 13.19 3.25 -10.78
N GLU A 160 14.25 3.43 -11.58
CA GLU A 160 15.38 2.50 -11.65
C GLU A 160 16.11 2.40 -10.29
N LYS A 161 16.31 3.53 -9.60
CA LYS A 161 16.89 3.55 -8.24
C LYS A 161 16.01 2.79 -7.24
N GLN A 162 14.70 3.00 -7.28
CA GLN A 162 13.75 2.29 -6.41
C GLN A 162 13.79 0.79 -6.70
N LEU A 163 13.76 0.38 -7.97
CA LEU A 163 13.82 -1.02 -8.36
C LEU A 163 15.13 -1.69 -7.89
N LYS A 164 16.27 -1.00 -8.04
CA LYS A 164 17.56 -1.49 -7.52
C LYS A 164 17.54 -1.67 -6.00
N GLN A 165 16.83 -0.82 -5.28
CA GLN A 165 16.68 -0.97 -3.83
C GLN A 165 15.82 -2.20 -3.49
N THR A 166 14.66 -2.34 -4.13
CA THR A 166 13.78 -3.51 -3.95
C THR A 166 14.52 -4.82 -4.24
N VAL A 167 15.34 -4.88 -5.29
CA VAL A 167 16.15 -6.08 -5.59
C VAL A 167 17.14 -6.40 -4.47
N ARG A 168 17.79 -5.40 -3.86
CA ARG A 168 18.70 -5.63 -2.71
C ARG A 168 17.94 -6.13 -1.50
N ASP A 169 16.77 -5.58 -1.23
CA ASP A 169 15.95 -5.95 -0.08
C ASP A 169 15.45 -7.40 -0.24
N LEU A 170 14.95 -7.78 -1.43
CA LEU A 170 14.56 -9.15 -1.74
C LEU A 170 15.73 -10.13 -1.67
N GLN A 171 16.93 -9.73 -2.09
CA GLN A 171 18.13 -10.57 -1.94
C GLN A 171 18.49 -10.81 -0.48
N LYS A 172 18.29 -9.80 0.38
CA LYS A 172 18.52 -9.92 1.82
C LYS A 172 17.48 -10.86 2.44
N GLU A 173 16.20 -10.67 2.15
CA GLU A 173 15.12 -11.54 2.61
C GLU A 173 15.34 -13.00 2.19
N ASN A 174 15.76 -13.24 0.94
CA ASN A 174 16.05 -14.59 0.46
C ASN A 174 17.23 -15.25 1.20
N ARG A 175 18.23 -14.48 1.64
CA ARG A 175 19.31 -15.00 2.50
C ARG A 175 18.78 -15.38 3.88
N GLU A 176 18.00 -14.51 4.50
CA GLU A 176 17.39 -14.77 5.82
C GLU A 176 16.47 -16.00 5.81
N LEU A 177 15.70 -16.18 4.73
CA LEU A 177 14.91 -17.39 4.52
C LEU A 177 15.78 -18.64 4.32
N GLY A 178 16.90 -18.50 3.61
CA GLY A 178 17.90 -19.56 3.47
C GLY A 178 18.47 -20.02 4.81
N ASP A 179 18.86 -19.07 5.66
CA ASP A 179 19.40 -19.34 7.01
C ASP A 179 18.33 -19.99 7.90
N THR A 180 17.09 -19.49 7.84
CA THR A 180 15.96 -20.05 8.58
C THR A 180 15.68 -21.50 8.16
N ARG A 181 15.72 -21.79 6.85
CA ARG A 181 15.56 -23.14 6.33
C ARG A 181 16.67 -24.08 6.81
N ALA A 182 17.91 -23.59 6.88
CA ALA A 182 19.03 -24.36 7.41
C ALA A 182 18.81 -24.71 8.89
N ALA A 183 18.41 -23.73 9.70
CA ALA A 183 18.10 -23.94 11.13
C ALA A 183 16.97 -24.96 11.34
N TYR A 184 15.89 -24.91 10.54
CA TYR A 184 14.85 -25.94 10.58
C TYR A 184 15.37 -27.32 10.17
N GLY A 185 16.29 -27.39 9.19
CA GLY A 185 16.95 -28.63 8.82
C GLY A 185 17.72 -29.26 10.00
N GLU A 186 18.44 -28.46 10.78
CA GLU A 186 19.15 -28.92 11.98
C GLU A 186 18.18 -29.41 13.06
N GLN A 187 17.08 -28.69 13.30
CA GLN A 187 16.05 -29.13 14.26
C GLN A 187 15.42 -30.46 13.87
N VAL A 188 15.12 -30.67 12.59
CA VAL A 188 14.59 -31.95 12.09
C VAL A 188 15.60 -33.08 12.29
N ALA A 189 16.90 -32.82 12.07
CA ALA A 189 17.94 -33.81 12.33
C ALA A 189 18.00 -34.21 13.81
N GLN A 190 17.97 -33.24 14.73
CA GLN A 190 17.94 -33.49 16.18
C GLN A 190 16.69 -34.26 16.62
N LEU A 191 15.51 -33.90 16.09
CA LEU A 191 14.27 -34.63 16.36
C LEU A 191 14.32 -36.07 15.84
N SER A 192 14.94 -36.29 14.69
CA SER A 192 15.12 -37.64 14.13
C SER A 192 16.04 -38.49 15.00
N GLU A 193 17.13 -37.90 15.53
CA GLU A 193 18.05 -38.57 16.45
C GLU A 193 17.36 -38.95 17.76
N THR A 194 16.66 -38.01 18.41
CA THR A 194 15.90 -38.27 19.65
C THR A 194 14.82 -39.33 19.45
N LEU A 195 14.13 -39.35 18.31
CA LEU A 195 13.19 -40.42 17.97
C LEU A 195 13.88 -41.79 17.90
N GLY A 196 15.07 -41.84 17.27
CA GLY A 196 15.89 -43.05 17.22
C GLY A 196 16.28 -43.57 18.61
N GLU A 197 16.68 -42.68 19.51
CA GLU A 197 17.01 -43.04 20.90
C GLU A 197 15.79 -43.59 21.65
N ILE A 198 14.62 -42.96 21.51
CA ILE A 198 13.37 -43.39 22.15
C ILE A 198 12.98 -44.79 21.65
N GLN A 199 13.04 -45.03 20.33
CA GLN A 199 12.77 -46.34 19.76
C GLN A 199 13.76 -47.39 20.29
N GLY A 200 15.04 -47.06 20.42
CA GLY A 200 16.06 -47.92 21.02
C GLY A 200 15.76 -48.25 22.49
N ARG A 201 15.27 -47.29 23.28
CA ARG A 201 14.82 -47.53 24.67
C ARG A 201 13.58 -48.40 24.74
N ALA A 202 12.59 -48.18 23.87
CA ALA A 202 11.37 -49.00 23.82
C ALA A 202 11.68 -50.47 23.53
N ARG A 203 12.56 -50.76 22.57
CA ARG A 203 12.99 -52.15 22.25
C ARG A 203 13.69 -52.84 23.43
N ARG A 204 14.50 -52.11 24.20
CA ARG A 204 15.15 -52.64 25.41
C ARG A 204 14.13 -52.97 26.49
N ALA A 205 13.22 -52.05 26.78
CA ALA A 205 12.14 -52.27 27.75
C ALA A 205 11.25 -53.47 27.37
N GLU A 206 10.91 -53.61 26.07
CA GLU A 206 10.15 -54.77 25.59
C GLU A 206 10.89 -56.08 25.83
N THR A 207 12.21 -56.11 25.63
CA THR A 207 13.05 -57.28 25.89
C THR A 207 13.08 -57.63 27.38
N GLU A 208 13.19 -56.63 28.25
CA GLU A 208 13.13 -56.81 29.71
C GLU A 208 11.78 -57.38 30.16
N ILE A 209 10.67 -56.85 29.65
CA ILE A 209 9.32 -57.37 29.95
C ILE A 209 9.19 -58.85 29.57
N ARG A 210 9.71 -59.24 28.39
CA ARG A 210 9.70 -60.66 27.98
C ARG A 210 10.56 -61.54 28.88
N ASN A 211 11.68 -61.03 29.40
CA ASN A 211 12.52 -61.78 30.34
C ASN A 211 11.80 -61.97 31.67
N TYR A 212 11.22 -60.92 32.24
CA TYR A 212 10.42 -61.02 33.47
C TYR A 212 9.20 -61.94 33.29
N GLY A 213 8.53 -61.90 32.14
CA GLY A 213 7.44 -62.84 31.83
C GLY A 213 7.89 -64.31 31.88
N ARG A 214 9.12 -64.62 31.44
CA ARG A 214 9.71 -65.96 31.56
C ARG A 214 10.00 -66.35 33.01
N GLU A 215 10.57 -65.44 33.80
CA GLU A 215 10.85 -65.67 35.22
C GLU A 215 9.57 -65.94 36.01
N VAL A 216 8.50 -65.18 35.77
CA VAL A 216 7.19 -65.39 36.41
C VAL A 216 6.61 -66.77 36.05
N ALA A 217 6.74 -67.19 34.78
CA ALA A 217 6.28 -68.52 34.36
C ALA A 217 7.07 -69.64 35.05
N GLU A 218 8.38 -69.48 35.24
CA GLU A 218 9.21 -70.44 35.97
C GLU A 218 8.81 -70.50 37.46
N LEU A 219 8.58 -69.35 38.10
CA LEU A 219 8.12 -69.29 39.48
C LEU A 219 6.75 -69.94 39.67
N ARG A 220 5.80 -69.73 38.74
CA ARG A 220 4.50 -70.41 38.75
C ARG A 220 4.64 -71.93 38.68
N ARG A 221 5.52 -72.44 37.81
CA ARG A 221 5.80 -73.88 37.73
C ARG A 221 6.38 -74.42 39.03
N LYS A 222 7.31 -73.70 39.67
CA LYS A 222 7.85 -74.07 40.99
C LYS A 222 6.75 -74.09 42.06
N LEU A 223 5.84 -73.12 42.04
CA LEU A 223 4.69 -73.06 42.95
C LEU A 223 3.73 -74.24 42.73
N GLU A 224 3.42 -74.60 41.49
CA GLU A 224 2.58 -75.76 41.16
C GLU A 224 3.21 -77.11 41.58
N VAL A 225 4.53 -77.22 41.50
CA VAL A 225 5.26 -78.39 42.03
C VAL A 225 5.15 -78.43 43.55
N ALA A 226 5.34 -77.29 44.24
CA ALA A 226 5.17 -77.21 45.68
C ALA A 226 3.74 -77.51 46.14
N ASP A 227 2.71 -77.01 45.42
CA ASP A 227 1.30 -77.30 45.73
C ASP A 227 0.95 -78.79 45.53
N ARG A 228 1.55 -79.44 44.52
CA ARG A 228 1.45 -80.90 44.34
C ARG A 228 2.13 -81.67 45.47
N MET A 229 3.33 -81.27 45.88
CA MET A 229 4.01 -81.87 47.03
C MET A 229 3.18 -81.72 48.32
N VAL A 230 2.55 -80.57 48.54
CA VAL A 230 1.66 -80.34 49.69
C VAL A 230 0.40 -81.22 49.63
N LYS A 231 -0.15 -81.47 48.43
CA LYS A 231 -1.31 -82.36 48.23
C LYS A 231 -0.96 -83.84 48.38
N GLU A 232 0.26 -84.25 47.99
CA GLU A 232 0.75 -85.62 48.14
C GLU A 232 1.23 -85.91 49.57
N GLU A 233 1.68 -84.91 50.33
CA GLU A 233 2.15 -85.03 51.71
C GLU A 233 1.08 -84.71 52.79
N GLY A 234 -0.13 -85.24 52.62
CA GLY A 234 -1.09 -85.39 53.71
C GLY A 234 -0.60 -86.32 54.86
N TYR A 235 0.57 -86.96 54.73
CA TYR A 235 1.04 -88.02 55.64
C TYR A 235 2.36 -87.79 56.42
N GLN A 236 3.15 -86.72 56.22
CA GLN A 236 4.38 -86.51 57.03
C GLN A 236 4.61 -85.04 57.46
N LYS A 237 3.69 -84.56 58.29
CA LYS A 237 3.57 -83.17 58.72
C LYS A 237 4.45 -82.80 59.92
N ARG A 238 5.78 -82.68 59.75
CA ARG A 238 6.64 -82.02 60.78
C ARG A 238 7.95 -81.39 60.30
N THR A 239 8.46 -81.71 59.11
CA THR A 239 9.68 -81.09 58.54
C THR A 239 9.38 -79.86 57.67
N VAL A 240 8.22 -79.82 57.00
CA VAL A 240 7.83 -78.74 56.07
C VAL A 240 7.43 -77.43 56.77
N ILE A 241 7.07 -77.45 58.06
CA ILE A 241 6.76 -76.22 58.81
C ILE A 241 8.01 -75.32 58.94
N ALA A 242 9.20 -75.92 59.06
CA ALA A 242 10.46 -75.18 59.13
C ALA A 242 10.88 -74.59 57.76
N GLU A 243 10.58 -75.26 56.65
CA GLU A 243 10.80 -74.72 55.30
C GLU A 243 9.76 -73.67 54.90
N ILE A 244 8.50 -73.80 55.34
CA ILE A 244 7.48 -72.76 55.15
C ILE A 244 7.88 -71.47 55.88
N ASP A 245 8.44 -71.56 57.08
CA ASP A 245 8.92 -70.39 57.80
C ASP A 245 10.20 -69.80 57.21
N SER A 246 11.08 -70.61 56.60
CA SER A 246 12.26 -70.12 55.86
C SER A 246 11.88 -69.45 54.54
N LEU A 247 10.91 -70.02 53.79
CA LEU A 247 10.38 -69.46 52.56
C LEU A 247 9.51 -68.22 52.82
N LYS A 248 8.77 -68.16 53.93
CA LYS A 248 8.12 -66.92 54.38
C LYS A 248 9.14 -65.85 54.78
N ARG A 249 10.30 -66.23 55.33
CA ARG A 249 11.40 -65.31 55.62
C ARG A 249 12.04 -64.79 54.33
N GLN A 250 12.31 -65.67 53.37
CA GLN A 250 12.81 -65.29 52.04
C GLN A 250 11.80 -64.49 51.22
N LEU A 251 10.49 -64.74 51.38
CA LEU A 251 9.43 -63.95 50.76
C LEU A 251 9.30 -62.58 51.42
N ARG A 252 9.52 -62.46 52.73
CA ARG A 252 9.58 -61.16 53.43
C ARG A 252 10.86 -60.41 53.07
N GLU A 253 12.00 -61.08 52.97
CA GLU A 253 13.26 -60.48 52.51
C GLU A 253 13.18 -60.09 51.03
N GLN A 254 12.58 -60.90 50.16
CA GLN A 254 12.34 -60.52 48.77
C GLN A 254 11.27 -59.46 48.61
N ALA A 255 10.21 -59.47 49.42
CA ALA A 255 9.22 -58.39 49.45
C ALA A 255 9.81 -57.11 50.03
N GLN A 256 10.75 -57.20 50.98
CA GLN A 256 11.49 -56.06 51.53
C GLN A 256 12.49 -55.54 50.51
N ILE A 257 13.18 -56.41 49.76
CA ILE A 257 14.02 -56.04 48.60
C ILE A 257 13.15 -55.50 47.45
N TYR A 258 11.93 -56.01 47.23
CA TYR A 258 10.99 -55.49 46.24
C TYR A 258 10.41 -54.14 46.67
N THR A 259 10.19 -53.93 47.97
CA THR A 259 9.70 -52.68 48.56
C THR A 259 10.82 -51.66 48.67
N GLU A 260 12.06 -52.08 48.91
CA GLU A 260 13.29 -51.27 48.82
C GLU A 260 13.62 -50.95 47.37
N LYS A 261 13.36 -51.85 46.40
CA LYS A 261 13.47 -51.56 44.96
C LYS A 261 12.28 -50.75 44.41
N LEU A 262 11.08 -50.86 44.98
CA LEU A 262 9.94 -49.96 44.69
C LEU A 262 10.19 -48.59 45.35
N ALA A 263 10.85 -48.55 46.51
CA ALA A 263 11.32 -47.34 47.16
C ALA A 263 12.48 -46.73 46.39
N GLU A 264 13.49 -47.47 45.93
CA GLU A 264 14.58 -46.97 45.08
C GLU A 264 14.09 -46.57 43.68
N ALA A 265 13.11 -47.28 43.10
CA ALA A 265 12.47 -46.92 41.83
C ALA A 265 11.45 -45.77 41.96
N SER A 266 10.92 -45.50 43.16
CA SER A 266 10.07 -44.33 43.44
C SER A 266 10.85 -43.14 44.02
N GLN A 267 12.09 -43.36 44.49
CA GLN A 267 12.92 -42.37 45.17
C GLN A 267 14.25 -42.08 44.48
N GLN A 268 14.44 -42.54 43.24
CA GLN A 268 15.22 -41.82 42.26
C GLN A 268 14.37 -41.55 41.03
N ASN A 269 14.13 -40.26 40.77
CA ASN A 269 13.48 -39.71 39.59
C ASN A 269 11.95 -39.77 39.44
N ALA A 270 11.14 -40.18 40.41
CA ALA A 270 9.68 -40.03 40.29
C ALA A 270 9.14 -38.76 40.98
N GLY A 271 9.58 -38.39 42.19
CA GLY A 271 9.09 -37.16 42.84
C GLY A 271 9.54 -35.87 42.13
N ALA A 272 10.81 -35.82 41.73
CA ALA A 272 11.35 -34.70 40.95
C ALA A 272 10.80 -34.70 39.53
N LYS A 273 10.84 -35.83 38.79
CA LYS A 273 10.29 -35.86 37.42
C LYS A 273 8.77 -35.86 37.37
N HIS A 274 8.02 -36.24 38.40
CA HIS A 274 6.56 -36.03 38.40
C HIS A 274 6.24 -34.57 38.66
N THR A 275 6.98 -33.88 39.54
CA THR A 275 6.84 -32.43 39.71
C THR A 275 7.32 -31.68 38.47
N GLU A 276 8.37 -32.16 37.80
CA GLU A 276 8.98 -31.57 36.60
C GLU A 276 8.21 -31.95 35.33
N TYR A 277 7.61 -33.14 35.25
CA TYR A 277 6.65 -33.57 34.22
C TYR A 277 5.30 -32.89 34.43
N LEU A 278 4.83 -32.69 35.66
CA LEU A 278 3.66 -31.87 35.92
C LEU A 278 3.96 -30.40 35.66
N LYS A 279 5.19 -29.89 35.92
CA LYS A 279 5.61 -28.55 35.48
C LYS A 279 5.75 -28.47 33.98
N GLN A 280 6.26 -29.49 33.31
CA GLN A 280 6.44 -29.56 31.86
C GLN A 280 5.10 -29.73 31.17
N LYS A 281 4.20 -30.57 31.68
CA LYS A 281 2.82 -30.71 31.20
C LYS A 281 1.98 -29.50 31.57
N ALA A 282 2.22 -28.84 32.70
CA ALA A 282 1.65 -27.53 32.98
C ALA A 282 2.25 -26.45 32.08
N GLN A 283 3.52 -26.52 31.68
CA GLN A 283 4.16 -25.61 30.74
C GLN A 283 3.71 -25.88 29.31
N GLU A 284 3.52 -27.13 28.90
CA GLU A 284 2.96 -27.54 27.62
C GLU A 284 1.47 -27.20 27.57
N ALA A 285 0.72 -27.37 28.67
CA ALA A 285 -0.65 -26.89 28.77
C ALA A 285 -0.72 -25.36 28.77
N ARG A 286 0.20 -24.66 29.45
CA ARG A 286 0.31 -23.18 29.39
C ARG A 286 0.75 -22.69 28.02
N ALA A 287 1.65 -23.40 27.34
CA ALA A 287 2.12 -23.10 25.99
C ALA A 287 1.03 -23.41 24.96
N TYR A 288 0.26 -24.49 25.16
CA TYR A 288 -0.93 -24.81 24.39
C TYR A 288 -1.99 -23.72 24.57
N VAL A 289 -2.33 -23.35 25.81
CA VAL A 289 -3.22 -22.23 26.14
C VAL A 289 -2.72 -20.90 25.55
N ALA A 290 -1.41 -20.65 25.55
CA ALA A 290 -0.80 -19.46 24.95
C ALA A 290 -0.74 -19.50 23.40
N SER A 291 -0.68 -20.69 22.80
CA SER A 291 -0.73 -20.91 21.35
C SER A 291 -2.16 -20.91 20.80
N GLN A 292 -3.14 -21.05 21.68
CA GLN A 292 -4.54 -20.92 21.33
C GLN A 292 -4.92 -19.43 21.27
N PRO A 293 -5.85 -19.03 20.39
CA PRO A 293 -6.45 -17.70 20.44
C PRO A 293 -6.97 -17.43 21.85
N GLN A 294 -6.64 -16.27 22.43
CA GLN A 294 -7.11 -15.89 23.77
C GLN A 294 -8.65 -15.93 23.79
N LEU A 295 -9.20 -16.80 24.64
CA LEU A 295 -10.65 -16.92 24.86
C LEU A 295 -11.22 -15.73 25.64
N HIS A 296 -10.37 -15.06 26.43
CA HIS A 296 -10.75 -13.93 27.26
C HIS A 296 -10.28 -12.63 26.61
N PRO A 297 -11.08 -11.57 26.63
CA PRO A 297 -10.59 -10.21 26.40
C PRO A 297 -9.43 -9.94 27.37
N ALA A 298 -8.34 -9.34 26.88
CA ALA A 298 -7.17 -9.04 27.70
C ALA A 298 -7.55 -8.12 28.87
N LYS A 299 -7.54 -8.64 30.10
CA LYS A 299 -7.81 -7.86 31.31
C LYS A 299 -6.62 -6.91 31.58
N THR A 300 -6.89 -5.62 31.53
CA THR A 300 -5.93 -4.52 31.76
C THR A 300 -5.84 -4.10 33.23
N GLY A 301 -6.80 -4.51 34.07
CA GLY A 301 -6.92 -4.10 35.46
C GLY A 301 -7.34 -2.64 35.63
N ARG A 302 -7.72 -1.96 34.56
CA ARG A 302 -8.18 -0.56 34.56
C ARG A 302 -9.69 -0.54 34.64
N ILE A 303 -10.25 0.34 35.46
CA ILE A 303 -11.70 0.53 35.61
C ILE A 303 -12.03 1.97 35.21
N SER A 304 -12.94 2.13 34.25
CA SER A 304 -13.45 3.46 33.82
C SER A 304 -14.86 3.75 34.33
N LEU A 305 -15.56 2.75 34.88
CA LEU A 305 -16.89 2.90 35.46
C LEU A 305 -16.88 3.65 36.80
N SER A 306 -17.89 4.50 37.01
CA SER A 306 -18.16 5.12 38.31
C SER A 306 -18.72 4.12 39.32
N SER A 307 -18.65 4.43 40.62
CA SER A 307 -19.24 3.58 41.68
C SER A 307 -20.75 3.32 41.49
N GLU A 308 -21.47 4.31 40.95
CA GLU A 308 -22.91 4.19 40.64
C GLU A 308 -23.13 3.24 39.45
N GLN A 309 -22.34 3.37 38.40
CA GLN A 309 -22.38 2.45 37.24
C GLN A 309 -22.03 1.02 37.67
N ILE A 310 -21.02 0.83 38.50
CA ILE A 310 -20.68 -0.50 39.03
C ILE A 310 -21.85 -1.09 39.82
N THR A 311 -22.52 -0.29 40.65
CA THR A 311 -23.66 -0.77 41.47
C THR A 311 -24.85 -1.15 40.60
N THR A 312 -25.20 -0.31 39.62
CA THR A 312 -26.32 -0.57 38.70
C THR A 312 -26.04 -1.73 37.76
N GLY A 313 -24.81 -1.86 37.24
CA GLY A 313 -24.38 -3.01 36.44
C GLY A 313 -24.39 -4.32 37.22
N LYS A 314 -23.92 -4.33 38.47
CA LYS A 314 -24.04 -5.51 39.35
C LYS A 314 -25.49 -5.91 39.61
N MET A 315 -26.39 -4.94 39.69
CA MET A 315 -27.82 -5.19 39.84
C MET A 315 -28.43 -5.79 38.58
N ALA A 316 -28.07 -5.27 37.40
CA ALA A 316 -28.48 -5.82 36.11
C ALA A 316 -28.04 -7.27 35.94
N LEU A 317 -26.78 -7.59 36.28
CA LEU A 317 -26.25 -8.95 36.25
C LEU A 317 -27.02 -9.91 37.17
N ARG A 318 -27.37 -9.46 38.38
CA ARG A 318 -28.22 -10.24 39.30
C ARG A 318 -29.63 -10.46 38.76
N ASN A 319 -30.20 -9.47 38.07
CA ASN A 319 -31.53 -9.59 37.46
C ASN A 319 -31.53 -10.57 36.28
N TRP A 320 -30.50 -10.50 35.44
CA TRP A 320 -30.24 -11.47 34.38
C TRP A 320 -30.11 -12.91 34.92
N GLU A 321 -29.33 -13.11 35.99
CA GLU A 321 -29.19 -14.42 36.64
C GLU A 321 -30.51 -14.89 37.27
N ARG A 322 -31.25 -13.98 37.91
CA ARG A 322 -32.56 -14.30 38.49
C ARG A 322 -33.56 -14.75 37.42
N ALA A 323 -33.54 -14.12 36.25
CA ALA A 323 -34.42 -14.51 35.15
C ALA A 323 -34.15 -15.95 34.68
N TRP A 324 -32.88 -16.37 34.64
CA TRP A 324 -32.50 -17.76 34.37
C TRP A 324 -33.08 -18.73 35.39
N HIS A 325 -32.85 -18.49 36.68
CA HIS A 325 -33.34 -19.37 37.74
C HIS A 325 -34.87 -19.36 37.91
N ALA A 326 -35.53 -18.28 37.50
CA ALA A 326 -36.99 -18.20 37.43
C ALA A 326 -37.59 -18.90 36.20
N ASN A 327 -36.75 -19.54 35.36
CA ASN A 327 -37.12 -20.12 34.07
C ASN A 327 -37.80 -19.11 33.12
N ASN A 328 -37.49 -17.82 33.27
CA ASN A 328 -37.95 -16.74 32.39
C ASN A 328 -36.89 -16.48 31.32
N LEU A 329 -36.84 -17.36 30.33
CA LEU A 329 -35.80 -17.29 29.30
C LEU A 329 -35.92 -16.03 28.43
N ASN A 330 -37.14 -15.57 28.13
CA ASN A 330 -37.33 -14.30 27.40
C ASN A 330 -36.75 -13.10 28.18
N GLY A 331 -36.98 -13.05 29.49
CA GLY A 331 -36.40 -12.01 30.36
C GLY A 331 -34.87 -12.12 30.51
N HIS A 332 -34.33 -13.34 30.42
CA HIS A 332 -32.89 -13.58 30.43
C HIS A 332 -32.23 -13.13 29.11
N LEU A 333 -32.83 -13.52 27.97
CA LEU A 333 -32.35 -13.20 26.63
C LEU A 333 -32.44 -11.69 26.32
N ALA A 334 -33.37 -10.97 26.94
CA ALA A 334 -33.51 -9.53 26.77
C ALA A 334 -32.25 -8.73 27.16
N TYR A 335 -31.32 -9.30 27.93
CA TYR A 335 -30.07 -8.62 28.29
C TYR A 335 -28.98 -8.72 27.20
N TYR A 336 -29.14 -9.54 26.18
CA TYR A 336 -28.12 -9.73 25.15
C TYR A 336 -28.20 -8.67 24.04
N GLU A 337 -27.05 -8.27 23.53
CA GLU A 337 -26.98 -7.43 22.33
C GLU A 337 -27.27 -8.24 21.06
N PRO A 338 -27.87 -7.63 20.02
CA PRO A 338 -28.15 -8.30 18.75
C PRO A 338 -26.92 -8.91 18.06
N ASN A 339 -25.73 -8.33 18.29
CA ASN A 339 -24.46 -8.70 17.68
C ASN A 339 -23.50 -9.38 18.68
N ILE A 340 -24.03 -9.95 19.76
CA ILE A 340 -23.25 -10.75 20.71
C ILE A 340 -22.46 -11.85 19.98
N ILE A 341 -21.19 -12.00 20.37
CA ILE A 341 -20.39 -13.17 20.04
C ILE A 341 -20.05 -13.86 21.36
N ALA A 342 -20.41 -15.13 21.48
CA ALA A 342 -20.03 -15.96 22.61
C ALA A 342 -19.01 -17.03 22.20
N ASP A 343 -17.99 -17.21 23.03
CA ASP A 343 -16.97 -18.23 22.85
C ASP A 343 -17.34 -19.47 23.68
N LYS A 344 -17.67 -20.58 23.02
CA LYS A 344 -18.07 -21.83 23.66
C LYS A 344 -16.95 -22.87 23.56
N VAL A 345 -16.57 -23.40 24.71
CA VAL A 345 -15.59 -24.48 24.85
C VAL A 345 -16.26 -25.67 25.53
N VAL A 346 -16.28 -26.82 24.87
CA VAL A 346 -16.79 -28.08 25.41
C VAL A 346 -15.63 -29.05 25.63
N ILE A 347 -15.54 -29.59 26.84
CA ILE A 347 -14.48 -30.47 27.31
C ILE A 347 -15.11 -31.82 27.65
N ARG A 348 -14.77 -32.84 26.85
CA ARG A 348 -15.21 -34.22 27.01
C ARG A 348 -14.04 -35.15 26.76
N GLU A 349 -13.82 -36.14 27.62
CA GLU A 349 -12.77 -37.17 27.45
C GLU A 349 -11.38 -36.60 27.14
N SER A 350 -10.99 -35.51 27.82
CA SER A 350 -9.72 -34.80 27.61
C SER A 350 -9.54 -34.19 26.22
N LYS A 351 -10.63 -33.99 25.45
CA LYS A 351 -10.63 -33.24 24.19
C LYS A 351 -11.39 -31.92 24.34
N GLU A 352 -10.79 -30.85 23.83
CA GLU A 352 -11.40 -29.51 23.76
C GLU A 352 -12.02 -29.27 22.39
N HIS A 353 -13.27 -28.84 22.36
CA HIS A 353 -13.95 -28.37 21.15
C HIS A 353 -14.32 -26.90 21.35
N ARG A 354 -13.78 -26.02 20.50
CA ARG A 354 -13.98 -24.58 20.56
C ARG A 354 -14.83 -24.11 19.39
N SER A 355 -15.82 -23.29 19.66
CA SER A 355 -16.71 -22.71 18.67
C SER A 355 -17.13 -21.30 19.07
N LYS A 356 -17.23 -20.41 18.10
CA LYS A 356 -17.89 -19.11 18.28
C LYS A 356 -19.36 -19.27 17.91
N ILE A 357 -20.24 -18.85 18.81
CA ILE A 357 -21.69 -18.90 18.61
C ILE A 357 -22.26 -17.49 18.53
N ASP A 358 -23.15 -17.29 17.57
CA ASP A 358 -23.93 -16.06 17.42
C ASP A 358 -25.17 -16.05 18.34
N LEU A 359 -25.95 -14.96 18.32
CA LEU A 359 -27.15 -14.85 19.15
C LEU A 359 -28.14 -15.99 18.93
N GLN A 360 -28.39 -16.39 17.67
CA GLN A 360 -29.38 -17.43 17.37
C GLN A 360 -28.94 -18.79 17.91
N GLN A 361 -27.65 -19.12 17.78
CA GLN A 361 -27.07 -20.35 18.32
C GLN A 361 -27.02 -20.31 19.86
N LEU A 362 -26.69 -19.16 20.45
CA LEU A 362 -26.73 -18.94 21.90
C LEU A 362 -28.14 -19.12 22.46
N GLU A 363 -29.16 -18.57 21.81
CA GLU A 363 -30.56 -18.75 22.18
C GLU A 363 -30.95 -20.24 22.15
N ALA A 364 -30.67 -20.93 21.04
CA ALA A 364 -30.96 -22.35 20.90
C ALA A 364 -30.25 -23.21 21.97
N ASP A 365 -28.98 -22.92 22.23
CA ASP A 365 -28.21 -23.58 23.27
C ASP A 365 -28.76 -23.30 24.68
N LEU A 366 -29.14 -22.05 24.99
CA LEU A 366 -29.75 -21.69 26.28
C LEU A 366 -31.12 -22.35 26.47
N HIS A 367 -31.92 -22.45 25.40
CA HIS A 367 -33.16 -23.24 25.40
C HIS A 367 -32.89 -24.71 25.69
N GLN A 368 -31.86 -25.30 25.10
CA GLN A 368 -31.48 -26.68 25.40
C GLN A 368 -30.99 -26.83 26.85
N MET A 369 -30.14 -25.91 27.32
CA MET A 369 -29.59 -25.96 28.66
C MET A 369 -30.67 -25.80 29.74
N SER A 370 -31.71 -24.99 29.48
CA SER A 370 -32.81 -24.74 30.42
C SER A 370 -33.77 -25.92 30.58
N THR A 371 -33.77 -26.89 29.66
CA THR A 371 -34.56 -28.13 29.81
C THR A 371 -34.13 -29.00 30.99
N HIS A 372 -32.96 -28.71 31.59
CA HIS A 372 -32.43 -29.44 32.72
C HIS A 372 -32.21 -28.52 33.92
N ALA A 373 -32.40 -29.06 35.12
CA ALA A 373 -32.12 -28.33 36.35
C ALA A 373 -30.59 -28.17 36.56
N TRP A 374 -30.13 -26.92 36.62
CA TRP A 374 -28.75 -26.57 36.94
C TRP A 374 -28.68 -25.96 38.33
N ASN A 375 -27.78 -26.49 39.17
CA ASN A 375 -27.54 -25.98 40.51
C ASN A 375 -26.42 -24.94 40.49
N LYS A 376 -26.65 -23.82 41.17
CA LYS A 376 -25.63 -22.79 41.35
C LYS A 376 -24.59 -23.24 42.37
N ALA A 377 -23.35 -23.44 41.91
CA ALA A 377 -22.24 -23.84 42.77
C ALA A 377 -21.42 -22.64 43.24
N LYS A 378 -21.14 -21.67 42.35
CA LYS A 378 -20.38 -20.46 42.68
C LYS A 378 -20.83 -19.29 41.80
N ALA A 379 -20.80 -18.07 42.34
CA ALA A 379 -20.84 -16.87 41.52
C ALA A 379 -19.91 -15.80 42.09
N ASP A 380 -19.12 -15.20 41.22
CA ASP A 380 -18.24 -14.07 41.51
C ASP A 380 -18.59 -12.89 40.59
N THR A 381 -18.14 -11.70 40.95
CA THR A 381 -18.36 -10.50 40.13
C THR A 381 -17.13 -9.61 40.13
N GLU A 382 -16.69 -9.24 38.94
CA GLU A 382 -15.52 -8.42 38.66
C GLU A 382 -15.92 -7.17 37.87
N VAL A 383 -14.97 -6.23 37.72
CA VAL A 383 -15.15 -5.01 36.93
C VAL A 383 -13.86 -4.78 36.13
N GLU A 384 -13.99 -4.52 34.84
CA GLU A 384 -12.87 -4.30 33.93
C GLU A 384 -13.29 -3.35 32.81
N GLY A 385 -12.50 -2.30 32.58
CA GLY A 385 -12.83 -1.23 31.63
C GLY A 385 -14.20 -0.63 31.92
N GLU A 386 -15.06 -0.70 30.90
CA GLU A 386 -16.46 -0.25 30.91
C GLU A 386 -17.45 -1.39 31.22
N SER A 387 -16.94 -2.55 31.65
CA SER A 387 -17.73 -3.76 31.85
C SER A 387 -17.84 -4.17 33.31
N VAL A 388 -19.03 -4.64 33.69
CA VAL A 388 -19.25 -5.47 34.88
C VAL A 388 -19.29 -6.93 34.42
N ILE A 389 -18.48 -7.77 35.05
CA ILE A 389 -18.27 -9.16 34.63
C ILE A 389 -18.84 -10.10 35.69
N GLY A 390 -19.74 -10.99 35.30
CA GLY A 390 -20.25 -12.07 36.16
C GLY A 390 -19.60 -13.40 35.82
N ILE A 391 -19.10 -14.12 36.83
CA ILE A 391 -18.54 -15.46 36.65
C ILE A 391 -19.41 -16.45 37.42
N HIS A 392 -20.13 -17.31 36.71
CA HIS A 392 -21.11 -18.23 37.28
C HIS A 392 -20.71 -19.67 37.02
N ARG A 393 -20.62 -20.49 38.08
CA ARG A 393 -20.40 -21.94 38.00
C ARG A 393 -21.70 -22.66 38.33
N LEU A 394 -22.21 -23.38 37.35
CA LEU A 394 -23.40 -24.21 37.42
C LEU A 394 -23.00 -25.69 37.36
N THR A 395 -23.67 -26.54 38.13
CA THR A 395 -23.42 -27.98 38.16
C THR A 395 -24.70 -28.78 38.01
N ARG A 396 -24.58 -29.95 37.39
CA ARG A 396 -25.67 -30.90 37.21
C ARG A 396 -25.14 -32.32 37.29
N LEU A 397 -25.81 -33.21 38.02
CA LEU A 397 -25.49 -34.63 38.01
C LEU A 397 -25.74 -35.22 36.61
N SER A 398 -24.74 -35.88 36.04
CA SER A 398 -24.79 -36.52 34.71
C SER A 398 -24.89 -38.03 34.82
N THR A 399 -24.09 -38.64 35.71
CA THR A 399 -24.08 -40.09 35.95
C THR A 399 -24.04 -40.35 37.45
N PRO A 400 -25.08 -41.00 38.02
CA PRO A 400 -25.04 -41.39 39.43
C PRO A 400 -23.99 -42.49 39.66
N ALA A 401 -23.47 -42.60 40.87
CA ALA A 401 -22.59 -43.68 41.26
C ALA A 401 -23.32 -45.02 41.12
N ALA A 402 -22.70 -45.99 40.46
CA ALA A 402 -23.27 -47.33 40.27
C ALA A 402 -23.20 -48.18 41.55
N ASP A 403 -22.19 -47.95 42.40
CA ASP A 403 -21.94 -48.63 43.67
C ASP A 403 -21.05 -47.78 44.59
N GLU A 404 -20.72 -48.29 45.78
CA GLU A 404 -19.90 -47.62 46.80
C GLU A 404 -18.46 -47.28 46.35
N ASN A 405 -17.97 -47.90 45.26
CA ASN A 405 -16.63 -47.68 44.72
C ASN A 405 -16.62 -46.79 43.47
N ALA A 406 -17.79 -46.42 42.93
CA ALA A 406 -17.92 -45.58 41.74
C ALA A 406 -18.09 -44.09 42.09
N THR A 407 -17.44 -43.21 41.33
CA THR A 407 -17.58 -41.75 41.51
C THR A 407 -18.74 -41.21 40.68
N GLU A 408 -19.60 -40.40 41.29
CA GLU A 408 -20.63 -39.64 40.57
C GLU A 408 -19.99 -38.65 39.58
N LEU A 409 -20.57 -38.56 38.38
CA LEU A 409 -20.11 -37.64 37.35
C LEU A 409 -21.10 -36.51 37.15
N TYR A 410 -20.55 -35.32 36.95
CA TYR A 410 -21.26 -34.07 36.83
C TYR A 410 -20.94 -33.41 35.48
N ASN A 411 -21.90 -32.64 34.98
CA ASN A 411 -21.65 -31.62 34.00
C ASN A 411 -21.48 -30.29 34.73
N ILE A 412 -20.39 -29.57 34.42
CA ILE A 412 -20.08 -28.26 34.99
C ILE A 412 -20.13 -27.25 33.86
N TRP A 413 -20.86 -26.16 34.08
CA TRP A 413 -20.94 -25.06 33.13
C TRP A 413 -20.49 -23.78 33.80
N ILE A 414 -19.39 -23.22 33.30
CA ILE A 414 -18.86 -21.94 33.74
C ILE A 414 -19.22 -20.90 32.68
N ARG A 415 -19.80 -19.79 33.14
CA ARG A 415 -20.20 -18.65 32.31
C ARG A 415 -19.48 -17.40 32.78
N GLU A 416 -18.75 -16.76 31.89
CA GLU A 416 -18.18 -15.43 32.13
C GLU A 416 -18.91 -14.42 31.24
N VAL A 417 -19.64 -13.50 31.85
CA VAL A 417 -20.63 -12.65 31.18
C VAL A 417 -20.20 -11.20 31.31
N TRP A 418 -19.96 -10.53 30.18
CA TRP A 418 -19.49 -9.15 30.14
C TRP A 418 -20.63 -8.21 29.79
N MET A 419 -21.02 -7.38 30.75
CA MET A 419 -22.08 -6.38 30.58
C MET A 419 -21.52 -4.97 30.55
N HIS A 420 -21.94 -4.18 29.57
CA HIS A 420 -21.64 -2.75 29.50
C HIS A 420 -22.91 -1.92 29.38
N GLN A 421 -22.79 -0.61 29.55
CA GLN A 421 -23.93 0.29 29.52
C GLN A 421 -24.17 0.81 28.09
N VAL A 422 -25.37 0.59 27.56
CA VAL A 422 -25.83 1.11 26.27
C VAL A 422 -27.04 2.01 26.49
N GLY A 423 -26.80 3.32 26.40
CA GLY A 423 -27.80 4.32 26.80
C GLY A 423 -28.11 4.20 28.30
N ASN A 424 -29.38 3.90 28.63
CA ASN A 424 -29.83 3.70 30.01
C ASN A 424 -29.89 2.23 30.44
N ASP A 425 -29.61 1.29 29.52
CA ASP A 425 -29.71 -0.14 29.78
C ASP A 425 -28.33 -0.78 29.91
N TRP A 426 -28.26 -1.89 30.65
CA TRP A 426 -27.08 -2.75 30.70
C TRP A 426 -27.27 -3.94 29.76
N ARG A 427 -26.32 -4.16 28.85
CA ARG A 427 -26.40 -5.21 27.84
C ARG A 427 -25.15 -6.10 27.84
N ILE A 428 -25.34 -7.37 27.56
CA ILE A 428 -24.29 -8.38 27.41
C ILE A 428 -23.79 -8.30 25.97
N HIS A 429 -22.54 -7.88 25.82
CA HIS A 429 -21.88 -7.73 24.52
C HIS A 429 -20.83 -8.82 24.29
N HIS A 430 -20.45 -9.58 25.33
CA HIS A 430 -19.57 -10.73 25.22
C HIS A 430 -19.86 -11.78 26.31
N GLU A 431 -19.77 -13.06 25.97
CA GLU A 431 -19.91 -14.17 26.92
C GLU A 431 -18.98 -15.34 26.59
N ILE A 432 -18.42 -15.98 27.61
CA ILE A 432 -17.55 -17.16 27.45
C ILE A 432 -18.16 -18.32 28.21
N TRP A 433 -18.31 -19.47 27.54
CA TRP A 433 -18.82 -20.71 28.10
C TRP A 433 -17.74 -21.76 28.16
N GLN A 434 -17.55 -22.36 29.33
CA GLN A 434 -16.75 -23.56 29.50
C GLN A 434 -17.63 -24.67 30.06
N VAL A 435 -17.88 -25.69 29.24
CA VAL A 435 -18.74 -26.82 29.57
C VAL A 435 -17.87 -28.06 29.72
N TYR A 436 -17.78 -28.58 30.94
CA TYR A 436 -17.12 -29.84 31.26
C TYR A 436 -18.17 -30.92 31.38
N GLU A 437 -18.02 -32.00 30.62
CA GLU A 437 -18.98 -33.10 30.62
C GLU A 437 -18.40 -34.35 31.28
N ASN A 438 -19.22 -35.04 32.08
CA ASN A 438 -18.88 -36.30 32.74
C ASN A 438 -17.59 -36.24 33.58
N VAL A 439 -17.46 -35.19 34.40
CA VAL A 439 -16.31 -34.99 35.29
C VAL A 439 -16.69 -35.22 36.75
N PRO A 440 -15.79 -35.71 37.62
CA PRO A 440 -16.03 -35.74 39.05
C PRO A 440 -16.40 -34.36 39.62
N ASN A 441 -17.12 -34.33 40.74
CA ASN A 441 -17.41 -33.08 41.44
C ASN A 441 -16.14 -32.55 42.12
N PHE A 442 -15.49 -31.56 41.50
CA PHE A 442 -14.25 -30.92 41.99
C PHE A 442 -14.49 -29.63 42.76
#